data_AF-A0A962Y5G4-F1
#
_entry.id   AF-A0A962Y5G4-F1
#
_cell.length_a   1.000
_cell.length_b   1.000
_cell.length_c   1.000
_cell.angle_alpha   90.00
_cell.angle_beta   90.00
_cell.angle_gamma   90.00
#
_symmetry.space_group_name_H-M   'P 1'
#
loop_
_entity.id
_entity.type
_entity.pdbx_description
1 polymer ?
#
loop_
_entity_poly.entity_id
_entity_poly.type
_entity_poly.pdbx_seq_one_letter_code
_entity_poly.pdbx_strand_id
1 'polypeptide(L)'
;MAGSRHQLLDDALELSRRMAAFGESGEWDAVISLEPKRRGLLERAFATHAPADDFVADRVRAILALDKQLMAQSIEARARIADELGRTSKGRKATRAYNQAHR
;
A
#
# COMPACT_ATOMS: atom_id res chain seq x y z
N MET A 1 25.38 3.18 -13.93
CA MET A 1 24.70 2.58 -15.11
C MET A 1 23.20 2.68 -14.89
N ALA A 2 22.48 3.49 -15.66
CA ALA A 2 21.02 3.47 -15.61
C ALA A 2 20.53 2.18 -16.28
N GLY A 3 19.71 1.38 -15.59
CA GLY A 3 19.05 0.22 -16.19
C GLY A 3 18.13 0.65 -17.34
N SER A 4 17.88 -0.25 -18.29
CA SER A 4 16.92 0.01 -19.38
C SER A 4 15.53 0.31 -18.82
N ARG A 5 14.69 1.02 -19.59
CA ARG A 5 13.29 1.29 -19.22
C ARG A 5 12.56 -0.01 -18.82
N HIS A 6 12.76 -1.08 -19.59
CA HIS A 6 12.18 -2.40 -19.34
C HIS A 6 12.61 -2.96 -17.99
N GLN A 7 13.91 -2.94 -17.68
CA GLN A 7 14.42 -3.41 -16.40
C GLN A 7 13.86 -2.60 -15.22
N LEU A 8 13.82 -1.27 -15.36
CA LEU A 8 13.29 -0.38 -14.32
C LEU A 8 11.80 -0.68 -14.04
N LEU A 9 11.03 -1.01 -15.07
CA LEU A 9 9.62 -1.40 -14.92
C LEU A 9 9.44 -2.81 -14.35
N ASP A 10 10.30 -3.77 -14.69
CA ASP A 10 10.32 -5.09 -14.06
C ASP A 10 10.64 -4.99 -12.57
N ASP A 11 11.67 -4.23 -12.21
CA ASP A 11 12.06 -3.99 -10.81
C ASP A 11 10.93 -3.28 -10.04
N ALA A 12 10.29 -2.27 -10.66
CA ALA A 12 9.16 -1.58 -10.06
C ALA A 12 7.93 -2.47 -9.89
N LEU A 13 7.68 -3.38 -10.83
CA LEU A 13 6.61 -4.37 -10.73
C LEU A 13 6.88 -5.36 -9.59
N GLU A 14 8.13 -5.82 -9.44
CA GLU A 14 8.51 -6.69 -8.32
C GLU A 14 8.28 -6.01 -6.97
N LEU A 15 8.70 -4.75 -6.83
CA LEU A 15 8.43 -3.98 -5.61
C LEU A 15 6.93 -3.81 -5.37
N SER A 16 6.14 -3.56 -6.42
CA SER A 16 4.67 -3.43 -6.31
C SER A 16 4.02 -4.72 -5.81
N ARG A 17 4.50 -5.89 -6.27
CA ARG A 17 4.02 -7.20 -5.79
C ARG A 17 4.35 -7.40 -4.31
N ARG A 18 5.58 -7.07 -3.90
CA ARG A 18 5.99 -7.15 -2.49
C ARG A 18 5.16 -6.22 -1.61
N MET A 19 4.93 -4.99 -2.06
CA MET A 19 4.08 -4.03 -1.35
C MET A 19 2.65 -4.56 -1.18
N ALA A 20 2.06 -5.17 -2.21
CA ALA A 20 0.73 -5.77 -2.11
C ALA A 20 0.68 -6.96 -1.13
N ALA A 21 1.72 -7.80 -1.11
CA ALA A 21 1.84 -8.90 -0.15
C ALA A 21 2.00 -8.37 1.30
N PHE A 22 2.82 -7.34 1.51
CA PHE A 22 2.95 -6.71 2.82
C PHE A 22 1.64 -6.05 3.26
N GLY A 23 0.92 -5.38 2.36
CA GLY A 23 -0.41 -4.83 2.62
C GLY A 23 -1.44 -5.89 3.03
N GLU A 24 -1.38 -7.08 2.43
CA GLU A 24 -2.23 -8.23 2.81
C GLU A 24 -1.92 -8.73 4.23
N SER A 25 -0.63 -8.86 4.57
CA SER A 25 -0.17 -9.25 5.90
C SER A 25 -0.30 -8.16 6.98
N GLY A 26 -0.65 -6.92 6.59
CA GLY A 26 -0.73 -5.78 7.49
C GLY A 26 0.62 -5.15 7.88
N GLU A 27 1.71 -5.55 7.22
CA GLU A 27 3.06 -5.02 7.42
C GLU A 27 3.25 -3.64 6.75
N TRP A 28 2.48 -2.65 7.20
CA TRP A 28 2.42 -1.33 6.56
C TRP A 28 3.75 -0.55 6.61
N ASP A 29 4.57 -0.74 7.64
CA ASP A 29 5.89 -0.12 7.71
C ASP A 29 6.81 -0.62 6.58
N ALA A 30 6.71 -1.91 6.22
CA ALA A 30 7.43 -2.47 5.08
C ALA A 30 6.95 -1.86 3.75
N VAL A 31 5.63 -1.68 3.59
CA VAL A 31 5.06 -0.97 2.42
C VAL A 31 5.62 0.44 2.30
N ILE A 32 5.64 1.21 3.40
CA ILE A 32 6.15 2.57 3.44
C ILE A 32 7.63 2.62 3.09
N SER A 33 8.43 1.67 3.60
CA SER A 33 9.87 1.61 3.31
C SER A 33 10.19 1.36 1.83
N LEU A 34 9.32 0.64 1.12
CA LEU A 34 9.51 0.30 -0.29
C LEU A 34 9.06 1.40 -1.26
N GLU A 35 8.11 2.26 -0.84
CA GLU A 35 7.52 3.28 -1.71
C GLU A 35 8.56 4.21 -2.35
N PRO A 36 9.53 4.79 -1.62
CA PRO A 36 10.51 5.69 -2.22
C PRO A 36 11.38 5.01 -3.28
N LYS A 37 11.75 3.75 -3.04
CA LYS A 37 12.54 2.95 -3.99
C LYS A 37 11.75 2.69 -5.26
N ARG A 38 10.48 2.28 -5.14
CA ARG A 38 9.60 2.05 -6.29
C ARG A 38 9.38 3.34 -7.09
N ARG A 39 9.07 4.45 -6.42
CA ARG A 39 8.88 5.76 -7.06
C ARG A 39 10.12 6.16 -7.86
N GLY A 40 11.31 6.03 -7.29
CA GLY A 40 12.56 6.37 -7.99
C GLY A 40 12.81 5.51 -9.24
N LEU A 41 12.39 4.23 -9.24
CA LEU A 41 12.46 3.38 -10.43
C LEU A 41 11.50 3.86 -11.53
N LEU A 42 10.26 4.17 -11.15
CA LEU A 42 9.24 4.67 -12.08
C LEU A 42 9.64 6.02 -12.68
N GLU A 43 10.09 6.97 -11.86
CA GLU A 43 10.57 8.27 -12.33
C GLU A 43 11.68 8.12 -13.37
N ARG A 44 12.66 7.24 -13.11
CA ARG A 44 13.73 6.95 -14.06
C ARG A 44 13.22 6.23 -15.32
N ALA A 45 12.26 5.32 -15.20
CA ALA A 45 11.69 4.59 -16.33
C ALA A 45 10.91 5.53 -17.27
N PHE A 46 10.31 6.60 -16.73
CA PHE A 46 9.52 7.57 -17.50
C PHE A 46 10.26 8.86 -17.83
N ALA A 47 11.53 9.02 -17.42
CA ALA A 47 12.38 10.15 -17.80
C ALA A 47 12.78 10.15 -19.30
N THR A 48 12.46 9.10 -20.04
CA THR A 48 12.71 8.98 -21.49
C THR A 48 11.50 9.36 -22.32
N HIS A 49 11.75 9.91 -23.51
CA HIS A 49 10.71 10.25 -24.51
C HIS A 49 10.49 9.13 -25.54
N ALA A 50 11.11 7.96 -25.33
CA ALA A 50 10.91 6.81 -26.21
C ALA A 50 9.42 6.38 -26.21
N PRO A 51 8.84 6.05 -27.39
CA PRO A 51 7.51 5.47 -27.47
C PRO A 51 7.37 4.26 -26.54
N ALA A 52 6.19 4.10 -25.94
CA ALA A 52 5.88 2.89 -25.18
C ALA A 52 5.58 1.75 -26.16
N ASP A 53 6.23 0.61 -25.95
CA ASP A 53 5.88 -0.64 -26.61
C ASP A 53 4.86 -1.42 -25.76
N ASP A 54 4.41 -2.57 -26.27
CA ASP A 54 3.45 -3.42 -25.58
C ASP A 54 3.97 -3.91 -24.22
N PHE A 55 5.28 -4.16 -24.11
CA PHE A 55 5.90 -4.54 -22.84
C PHE A 55 5.73 -3.45 -21.78
N VAL A 56 6.05 -2.20 -22.12
CA VAL A 56 5.86 -1.06 -21.22
C VAL A 56 4.40 -0.93 -20.82
N ALA A 57 3.48 -1.03 -21.79
CA ALA A 57 2.04 -0.93 -21.53
C ALA A 57 1.57 -2.01 -20.54
N ASP A 58 2.00 -3.26 -20.73
CA ASP A 58 1.62 -4.38 -19.87
C ASP A 58 2.18 -4.25 -18.46
N ARG A 59 3.43 -3.79 -18.31
CA ARG A 59 4.01 -3.54 -16.99
C ARG A 59 3.29 -2.43 -16.25
N VAL A 60 2.95 -1.34 -16.93
CA VAL A 60 2.18 -0.25 -16.34
C VAL A 60 0.80 -0.72 -15.88
N ARG A 61 0.07 -1.47 -16.71
CA ARG A 61 -1.23 -2.02 -16.33
C ARG A 61 -1.12 -2.92 -15.10
N ALA A 62 -0.12 -3.79 -15.05
CA ALA A 62 0.10 -4.68 -13.91
C ALA A 62 0.42 -3.91 -12.62
N ILE A 63 1.27 -2.87 -12.70
CA ILE A 63 1.58 -2.01 -11.55
C ILE A 63 0.32 -1.28 -11.06
N LEU A 64 -0.45 -0.69 -11.97
CA LEU A 64 -1.69 0.01 -11.62
C LEU A 64 -2.74 -0.92 -11.00
N ALA A 65 -2.81 -2.18 -11.43
CA ALA A 65 -3.69 -3.17 -10.81
C ALA A 65 -3.28 -3.46 -9.36
N LEU A 66 -1.98 -3.62 -9.11
CA LEU A 66 -1.45 -3.82 -7.76
C LEU A 66 -1.62 -2.59 -6.87
N ASP A 67 -1.48 -1.38 -7.43
CA ASP A 67 -1.75 -0.14 -6.70
C ASP A 67 -3.21 -0.05 -6.24
N LYS A 68 -4.16 -0.42 -7.12
CA LYS A 68 -5.59 -0.48 -6.76
C LYS A 68 -5.85 -1.48 -5.65
N GLN A 69 -5.24 -2.66 -5.71
CA GLN A 69 -5.33 -3.67 -4.66
C GLN A 69 -4.79 -3.11 -3.33
N LEU A 70 -3.59 -2.52 -3.34
CA LEU A 70 -2.95 -1.98 -2.15
C LEU A 70 -3.77 -0.84 -1.52
N MET A 71 -4.36 0.03 -2.34
CA MET A 71 -5.28 1.06 -1.87
C MET A 71 -6.50 0.45 -1.18
N ALA A 72 -7.12 -0.57 -1.77
CA ALA A 72 -8.27 -1.26 -1.16
C ALA A 72 -7.90 -1.87 0.20
N GLN A 73 -6.76 -2.58 0.28
CA GLN A 73 -6.24 -3.14 1.53
C GLN A 73 -6.03 -2.05 2.60
N SER A 74 -5.51 -0.88 2.22
CA SER A 74 -5.30 0.23 3.15
C SER A 74 -6.62 0.83 3.69
N ILE A 75 -7.68 0.85 2.87
CA ILE A 75 -9.01 1.31 3.29
C ILE A 75 -9.58 0.33 4.30
N GLU A 76 -9.52 -0.96 4.02
CA GLU A 76 -9.99 -2.01 4.92
C GLU A 76 -9.22 -2.02 6.25
N ALA A 77 -7.90 -1.88 6.21
CA ALA A 77 -7.08 -1.84 7.42
C ALA A 77 -7.46 -0.65 8.32
N ARG A 78 -7.68 0.54 7.74
CA ARG A 78 -8.14 1.72 8.49
C ARG A 78 -9.53 1.51 9.08
N ALA A 79 -10.45 0.89 8.34
CA ALA A 79 -11.78 0.58 8.84
C ALA A 79 -11.74 -0.36 10.06
N ARG A 80 -10.92 -1.42 10.01
CA ARG A 80 -10.71 -2.34 11.14
C ARG A 80 -10.21 -1.61 12.40
N ILE A 81 -9.20 -0.77 12.25
CA ILE A 81 -8.65 0.02 13.38
C ILE A 81 -9.71 0.97 13.96
N ALA A 82 -10.50 1.63 13.11
CA ALA A 82 -11.58 2.51 13.56
C ALA A 82 -12.65 1.76 14.37
N ASP A 83 -13.03 0.56 13.93
CA ASP A 83 -14.00 -0.30 14.64
C ASP A 83 -13.44 -0.77 16.00
N GLU A 84 -12.18 -1.18 16.06
CA GLU A 84 -11.52 -1.60 17.30
C GLU A 84 -11.44 -0.45 18.32
N LEU A 85 -11.08 0.76 17.89
CA LEU A 85 -11.10 1.96 18.72
C LEU A 85 -12.52 2.29 19.21
N GLY A 86 -13.52 2.14 18.33
CA GLY A 86 -14.93 2.31 18.66
C GLY A 86 -15.41 1.34 19.75
N ARG A 87 -15.05 0.06 19.65
CA ARG A 87 -15.40 -0.95 20.67
C ARG A 87 -14.70 -0.68 22.00
N THR A 88 -13.42 -0.29 21.96
CA THR A 88 -12.62 0.03 23.15
C THR A 88 -13.15 1.27 23.88
N SER A 89 -13.58 2.30 23.15
CA SER A 89 -14.18 3.50 23.76
C SER A 89 -15.55 3.21 24.39
N LYS A 90 -16.40 2.40 23.74
CA LYS A 90 -17.69 1.96 24.28
C LYS A 90 -17.52 1.10 25.54
N GLY A 91 -16.56 0.18 25.55
CA GLY A 91 -16.23 -0.63 26.74
C GLY A 91 -15.83 0.24 27.93
N ARG A 92 -14.92 1.20 27.73
CA ARG A 92 -14.52 2.17 28.77
C ARG A 92 -15.72 2.99 29.30
N LYS A 93 -16.64 3.40 28.43
CA LYS A 93 -17.86 4.13 28.84
C LYS A 93 -18.79 3.24 29.69
N ALA A 94 -18.98 1.98 29.31
CA ALA A 94 -19.81 1.03 30.06
C ALA A 94 -19.23 0.74 31.45
N THR A 95 -17.92 0.51 31.57
CA THR A 95 -17.25 0.31 32.87
C THR A 95 -17.35 1.53 33.77
N ARG A 96 -17.20 2.75 33.21
CA ARG A 96 -17.38 3.99 33.99
C ARG A 96 -18.82 4.17 34.47
N ALA A 97 -19.81 3.88 33.62
CA ALA A 97 -21.22 3.97 34.00
C ALA A 97 -21.57 2.97 35.12
N TYR A 98 -21.05 1.74 35.04
CA TYR A 98 -21.24 0.73 36.10
C TYR A 98 -20.66 1.18 37.44
N ASN A 99 -19.44 1.73 37.43
CA ASN A 99 -18.78 2.20 38.65
C ASN A 99 -19.40 3.48 39.25
N GLN A 100 -20.10 4.28 38.45
CA GLN A 100 -20.82 5.47 38.91
C GLN A 100 -22.23 5.16 39.42
N ALA A 101 -22.89 4.12 38.89
CA ALA A 101 -24.23 3.68 39.32
C ALA A 101 -24.21 2.84 40.62
N HIS A 102 -23.04 2.36 41.05
CA HIS A 102 -22.84 1.58 42.27
C HIS A 102 -22.19 2.38 43.43
N ARG A 103 -22.21 3.72 43.35
CA ARG A 103 -21.96 4.63 44.48
C ARG A 103 -23.24 5.34 44.85
#